data_AF-A0A0W8BN96-F1
#
_entry.id   AF-A0A0W8BN96-F1
#
_cell.length_a   1.000
_cell.length_b   1.000
_cell.length_c   1.000
_cell.angle_alpha   90.00
_cell.angle_beta   90.00
_cell.angle_gamma   90.00
#
_symmetry.space_group_name_H-M   'P 1'
#
loop_
_entity.id
_entity.type
_entity.pdbx_description
1 polymer ?
#
loop_
_entity_poly.entity_id
_entity_poly.type
_entity_poly.pdbx_seq_one_letter_code
_entity_poly.pdbx_strand_id
1 'polypeptide(L)'
;MAGGAKVVVEPHRHAGIFIARGKEDALVTLNSTPGKSVYGEKRISVDVPAASGEGTEKVEYRVWNPFRSKIAAAILGGVDNIWIQPGAKNGGHFVISIKASCIDSTAPPEAVFAREVKKLQQEQFKPAEQLTLEPYERDHAVVVGAYRVPKKEKK
;
A
#
# COMPACT_ATOMS: atom_id res chain seq x y z
N MET A 1 -21.75 28.82 0.66
CA MET A 1 -21.39 27.45 1.08
C MET A 1 -21.19 26.62 -0.17
N ALA A 2 -19.95 26.34 -0.55
CA ALA A 2 -19.70 25.51 -1.74
C ALA A 2 -20.04 24.06 -1.37
N GLY A 3 -21.03 23.48 -2.05
CA GLY A 3 -21.41 22.08 -1.89
C GLY A 3 -20.16 21.20 -2.08
N GLY A 4 -19.83 20.40 -1.08
CA GLY A 4 -18.69 19.50 -1.14
C GLY A 4 -18.77 18.67 -2.42
N ALA A 5 -17.66 18.56 -3.15
CA ALA A 5 -17.59 17.76 -4.36
C ALA A 5 -18.13 16.36 -4.07
N LYS A 6 -19.07 15.87 -4.88
CA LYS A 6 -19.56 14.48 -4.78
C LYS A 6 -18.36 13.56 -4.98
N VAL A 7 -18.00 12.81 -3.94
CA VAL A 7 -16.95 11.79 -4.00
C VAL A 7 -17.63 10.43 -3.99
N VAL A 8 -17.25 9.56 -4.93
CA VAL A 8 -17.66 8.16 -4.94
C VAL A 8 -16.47 7.33 -4.46
N VAL A 9 -16.69 6.34 -3.59
CA VAL A 9 -15.63 5.47 -3.09
C VAL A 9 -15.83 4.07 -3.66
N GLU A 10 -14.80 3.56 -4.33
CA GLU A 10 -14.80 2.25 -4.99
C GLU A 10 -13.74 1.34 -4.37
N PRO A 11 -13.96 0.02 -4.28
CA PRO A 11 -12.93 -0.90 -3.81
C PRO A 11 -11.73 -0.95 -4.77
N HIS A 12 -10.52 -0.97 -4.21
CA HIS A 12 -9.29 -1.25 -4.96
C HIS A 12 -9.08 -2.77 -5.12
N ARG A 13 -8.20 -3.20 -6.03
CA ARG A 13 -7.85 -4.63 -6.19
C ARG A 13 -7.25 -5.28 -4.94
N HIS A 14 -6.66 -4.48 -4.06
CA HIS A 14 -6.15 -4.94 -2.76
C HIS A 14 -7.25 -4.73 -1.71
N ALA A 15 -7.66 -5.82 -1.05
CA ALA A 15 -8.74 -5.78 -0.08
C ALA A 15 -8.42 -4.85 1.11
N GLY A 16 -9.41 -4.05 1.53
CA GLY A 16 -9.26 -3.04 2.57
C GLY A 16 -8.70 -1.69 2.10
N ILE A 17 -8.37 -1.57 0.81
CA ILE A 17 -7.96 -0.33 0.16
C ILE A 17 -9.04 0.08 -0.83
N PHE A 18 -9.23 1.38 -1.00
CA PHE A 18 -10.28 1.96 -1.83
C PHE A 18 -9.74 3.14 -2.65
N ILE A 19 -10.46 3.51 -3.69
CA ILE A 19 -10.21 4.71 -4.49
C ILE A 19 -11.40 5.65 -4.32
N ALA A 20 -11.12 6.87 -3.85
CA ALA A 20 -12.08 7.96 -3.84
C ALA A 20 -12.01 8.69 -5.19
N ARG A 21 -13.05 8.54 -6.01
CA ARG A 21 -13.24 9.22 -7.30
C ARG A 21 -13.85 10.59 -7.09
N GLY A 22 -13.25 11.61 -7.70
CA GLY A 22 -13.71 13.00 -7.61
C GLY A 22 -13.12 13.86 -8.73
N LYS A 23 -12.76 15.11 -8.42
CA LYS A 23 -11.99 15.95 -9.36
C LYS A 23 -10.60 15.36 -9.62
N GLU A 24 -10.01 14.82 -8.57
CA GLU A 24 -8.76 14.07 -8.59
C GLU A 24 -9.01 12.80 -7.78
N ASP A 25 -8.54 11.68 -8.31
CA ASP A 25 -8.66 10.40 -7.64
C ASP A 25 -7.66 10.31 -6.49
N ALA A 26 -8.08 9.71 -5.38
CA ALA A 26 -7.23 9.52 -4.23
C ALA A 26 -7.29 8.08 -3.73
N LEU A 27 -6.13 7.52 -3.38
CA LEU A 27 -6.05 6.29 -2.61
C LEU A 27 -6.57 6.56 -1.19
N VAL A 28 -7.46 5.73 -0.67
CA VAL A 28 -8.03 5.89 0.67
C VAL A 28 -8.14 4.57 1.41
N THR A 29 -8.17 4.64 2.75
CA THR A 29 -8.44 3.50 3.63
C THR A 29 -9.53 3.85 4.63
N LEU A 30 -10.24 2.84 5.15
CA LEU A 30 -11.24 3.04 6.19
C LEU A 30 -10.60 3.65 7.45
N ASN A 31 -11.27 4.64 8.04
CA ASN A 31 -10.86 5.19 9.31
C ASN A 31 -11.39 4.32 10.46
N SER A 32 -10.50 3.64 11.18
CA SER A 32 -10.87 2.87 12.38
C SER A 32 -11.25 3.76 13.58
N THR A 33 -10.92 5.06 13.54
CA THR A 33 -11.26 6.06 14.56
C THR A 33 -11.94 7.29 13.95
N PRO A 34 -13.22 7.21 13.57
CA PRO A 34 -13.93 8.32 12.93
C PRO A 34 -13.85 9.62 13.74
N GLY A 35 -13.71 10.76 13.05
CA GLY A 35 -13.60 12.08 13.68
C GLY A 35 -12.18 12.52 14.00
N LYS A 36 -11.21 11.58 14.07
CA LYS A 36 -9.81 11.88 14.39
C LYS A 36 -8.91 11.72 13.16
N SER A 37 -8.06 12.71 12.93
CA SER A 37 -6.90 12.62 12.03
C SER A 37 -5.63 12.44 12.86
N VAL A 38 -4.64 11.73 12.32
CA VAL A 38 -3.36 11.50 13.02
C VAL A 38 -2.30 12.52 12.61
N TYR A 39 -2.17 12.78 11.31
CA TYR A 39 -1.12 13.64 10.73
C TYR A 39 -1.69 14.81 9.93
N GLY A 40 -2.97 15.15 10.17
CA GLY A 40 -3.69 16.19 9.44
C GLY A 40 -4.07 15.79 8.01
N GLU A 41 -4.08 14.49 7.69
CA GLU A 41 -4.52 13.99 6.41
C GLU A 41 -6.00 14.32 6.13
N LYS A 42 -6.34 14.54 4.85
CA LYS A 42 -7.71 14.78 4.44
C LYS A 42 -8.56 13.54 4.74
N ARG A 43 -9.75 13.76 5.29
CA ARG A 43 -10.75 12.73 5.56
C ARG A 43 -11.94 12.92 4.64
N ILE A 44 -12.55 11.82 4.24
CA ILE A 44 -13.71 11.79 3.35
C ILE A 44 -14.79 11.00 4.06
N SER A 45 -15.91 11.65 4.35
CA SER A 45 -17.09 10.94 4.83
C SER A 45 -18.04 10.69 3.68
N VAL A 46 -18.55 9.46 3.58
CA VAL A 46 -19.58 9.08 2.62
C VAL A 46 -20.71 8.38 3.37
N ASP A 47 -21.93 8.65 2.94
CA ASP A 47 -23.11 7.95 3.43
C ASP A 47 -23.28 6.70 2.56
N VAL A 48 -23.20 5.51 3.18
CA VAL A 48 -23.40 4.22 2.52
C VAL A 48 -24.68 3.58 3.04
N PRO A 49 -25.34 2.69 2.27
CA PRO A 49 -26.48 1.94 2.77
C PRO A 49 -26.10 1.18 4.05
N ALA A 50 -26.89 1.34 5.12
CA ALA A 50 -26.60 0.66 6.37
C ALA A 50 -26.70 -0.87 6.20
N ALA A 51 -25.83 -1.61 6.90
CA ALA A 51 -25.86 -3.07 6.88
C ALA A 51 -27.20 -3.67 7.36
N SER A 52 -27.99 -2.91 8.13
CA SER A 52 -29.35 -3.25 8.56
C SER A 52 -30.39 -3.23 7.43
N GLY A 53 -30.05 -2.68 6.25
CA GLY A 53 -30.98 -2.50 5.13
C GLY A 53 -31.90 -1.28 5.25
N GLU A 54 -31.87 -0.57 6.39
CA GLU A 54 -32.68 0.62 6.66
C GLU A 54 -31.79 1.83 6.95
N GLY A 55 -31.94 2.87 6.13
CA GLY A 55 -31.20 4.13 6.27
C GLY A 55 -29.78 4.08 5.71
N THR A 56 -29.00 5.09 6.07
CA THR A 56 -27.61 5.25 5.65
C THR A 56 -26.69 5.33 6.86
N GLU A 57 -25.55 4.67 6.80
CA GLU A 57 -24.48 4.82 7.77
C GLU A 57 -23.36 5.71 7.21
N LYS A 58 -22.80 6.55 8.07
CA LYS A 58 -21.70 7.44 7.68
C LYS A 58 -20.38 6.73 7.89
N VAL A 59 -19.71 6.40 6.79
CA VAL A 59 -18.37 5.79 6.80
C VAL A 59 -17.34 6.87 6.53
N GLU A 60 -16.26 6.87 7.32
CA GLU A 60 -15.16 7.80 7.16
C GLU A 60 -13.92 7.08 6.60
N TYR A 61 -13.32 7.68 5.58
CA TYR A 61 -12.08 7.26 4.95
C TYR A 61 -10.98 8.30 5.16
N ARG A 62 -9.73 7.85 5.14
CA ARG A 62 -8.52 8.68 5.23
C ARG A 62 -7.78 8.63 3.91
N VAL A 63 -7.39 9.80 3.41
CA VAL A 63 -6.56 9.90 2.21
C VAL A 63 -5.15 9.38 2.49
N TRP A 64 -4.69 8.46 1.66
CA TRP A 64 -3.37 7.85 1.76
C TRP A 64 -2.43 8.45 0.71
N ASN A 65 -1.59 9.40 1.15
CA ASN A 65 -0.70 10.14 0.25
C ASN A 65 0.54 9.30 -0.14
N PRO A 66 0.76 9.02 -1.45
CA PRO A 66 1.92 8.24 -1.92
C PRO A 66 3.26 8.95 -1.72
N PHE A 67 3.31 10.28 -1.73
CA PHE A 67 4.51 11.07 -1.44
C PHE A 67 4.90 11.08 0.05
N ARG A 68 4.06 10.50 0.91
CA ARG A 68 4.33 10.36 2.36
C ARG A 68 4.32 8.91 2.83
N SER A 69 4.11 7.95 1.92
CA SER A 69 4.04 6.54 2.28
C SER A 69 4.53 5.65 1.15
N LYS A 70 5.62 4.92 1.42
CA LYS A 70 6.26 3.99 0.48
C LYS A 70 5.32 2.87 0.01
N ILE A 71 4.44 2.40 0.89
CA ILE A 71 3.44 1.36 0.55
C ILE A 71 2.35 1.94 -0.37
N ALA A 72 1.85 3.15 -0.10
CA ALA A 72 0.89 3.79 -1.02
C ALA A 72 1.50 4.06 -2.39
N ALA A 73 2.76 4.51 -2.44
CA ALA A 73 3.50 4.65 -3.69
C ALA A 73 3.60 3.32 -4.45
N ALA A 74 3.94 2.22 -3.76
CA ALA A 74 4.00 0.90 -4.39
C ALA A 74 2.62 0.43 -4.91
N ILE A 75 1.55 0.65 -4.16
CA ILE A 75 0.18 0.31 -4.57
C ILE A 75 -0.20 1.07 -5.84
N LEU A 76 0.03 2.39 -5.88
CA LEU A 76 -0.26 3.20 -7.08
C LEU A 76 0.69 2.91 -8.24
N GLY A 77 1.92 2.51 -7.95
CA GLY A 77 2.90 2.03 -8.93
C GLY A 77 2.58 0.65 -9.50
N GLY A 78 1.57 -0.04 -8.96
CA GLY A 78 1.06 -1.28 -9.53
C GLY A 78 1.65 -2.57 -8.96
N VAL A 79 2.16 -2.57 -7.72
CA VAL A 79 2.64 -3.81 -7.05
C VAL A 79 1.54 -4.87 -7.00
N ASP A 80 1.80 -6.08 -7.48
CA ASP A 80 0.77 -7.10 -7.70
C ASP A 80 0.15 -7.61 -6.41
N ASN A 81 0.97 -7.79 -5.37
CA ASN A 81 0.49 -8.24 -4.07
C ASN A 81 1.34 -7.65 -2.94
N ILE A 82 0.68 -7.23 -1.86
CA ILE A 82 1.33 -6.77 -0.62
C ILE A 82 1.07 -7.71 0.55
N TRP A 83 0.24 -8.75 0.37
CA TRP A 83 -0.18 -9.73 1.37
C TRP A 83 -0.76 -9.15 2.67
N ILE A 84 -1.10 -7.86 2.66
CA ILE A 84 -1.76 -7.13 3.74
C ILE A 84 -3.23 -6.94 3.33
N GLN A 85 -4.13 -7.60 4.05
CA GLN A 85 -5.57 -7.51 3.84
C GLN A 85 -6.33 -7.84 5.14
N PRO A 86 -7.59 -7.40 5.29
CA PRO A 86 -8.42 -7.80 6.42
C PRO A 86 -8.48 -9.33 6.57
N GLY A 87 -8.26 -9.83 7.79
CA GLY A 87 -8.28 -11.26 8.09
C GLY A 87 -7.06 -12.06 7.60
N ALA A 88 -6.00 -11.41 7.12
CA ALA A 88 -4.75 -12.08 6.77
C ALA A 88 -4.18 -12.84 7.99
N LYS A 89 -3.64 -14.04 7.74
CA LYS A 89 -2.97 -14.88 8.74
C LYS A 89 -1.45 -14.80 8.56
N ASN A 90 -0.71 -15.26 9.56
CA ASN A 90 0.74 -15.42 9.45
C ASN A 90 1.07 -16.40 8.30
N GLY A 91 1.54 -15.86 7.17
CA GLY A 91 1.89 -16.63 5.97
C GLY A 91 3.37 -16.54 5.60
N GLY A 92 4.18 -15.79 6.38
CA GLY A 92 5.57 -15.52 6.05
C GLY A 92 5.67 -14.70 4.76
N HIS A 93 5.04 -13.53 4.70
CA HIS A 93 5.17 -12.59 3.58
C HIS A 93 5.93 -11.36 4.01
N PHE A 94 6.56 -10.68 3.06
CA PHE A 94 7.31 -9.46 3.33
C PHE A 94 7.05 -8.38 2.29
N VAL A 95 7.20 -7.14 2.75
CA VAL A 95 7.27 -5.92 1.95
C VAL A 95 8.45 -5.12 2.51
N ILE A 96 9.51 -4.97 1.72
CA ILE A 96 10.74 -4.27 2.12
C ILE A 96 10.93 -3.07 1.21
N SER A 97 11.07 -1.88 1.79
CA SER A 97 11.46 -0.68 1.05
C SER A 97 12.98 -0.50 1.15
N ILE A 98 13.63 -0.37 0.00
CA ILE A 98 15.07 -0.14 -0.14
C ILE A 98 15.25 1.32 -0.55
N LYS A 99 16.04 2.07 0.22
CA LYS A 99 16.49 3.42 -0.13
C LYS A 99 17.97 3.38 -0.45
N ALA A 100 18.33 3.48 -1.74
CA ALA A 100 19.70 3.22 -2.19
C ALA A 100 20.73 4.12 -1.48
N SER A 101 20.45 5.43 -1.42
CA SER A 101 21.35 6.44 -0.83
C SER A 101 21.62 6.27 0.66
N CYS A 102 20.75 5.57 1.40
CA CYS A 102 20.99 5.26 2.82
C CYS A 102 21.79 3.97 3.04
N ILE A 103 21.92 3.13 2.01
CA ILE A 103 22.69 1.89 2.07
C ILE A 103 24.09 2.14 1.53
N ASP A 104 24.18 2.79 0.37
CA ASP A 104 25.43 3.12 -0.30
C ASP A 104 25.19 4.29 -1.24
N SER A 105 25.63 5.48 -0.82
CA SER A 105 25.47 6.71 -1.60
C SER A 105 26.48 6.86 -2.74
N THR A 106 27.42 5.93 -2.87
CA THR A 106 28.50 6.00 -3.88
C THR A 106 28.20 5.12 -5.11
N ALA A 107 27.32 4.13 -4.95
CA ALA A 107 26.92 3.23 -6.02
C ALA A 107 25.62 3.67 -6.71
N PRO A 108 25.43 3.31 -8.00
CA PRO A 108 24.14 3.49 -8.68
C PRO A 108 23.00 2.75 -7.95
N PRO A 109 21.78 3.31 -7.87
CA PRO A 109 20.65 2.71 -7.16
C PRO A 109 20.34 1.28 -7.58
N GLU A 110 20.39 0.99 -8.88
CA GLU A 110 20.10 -0.33 -9.45
C GLU A 110 21.07 -1.39 -8.94
N ALA A 111 22.35 -1.02 -8.78
CA ALA A 111 23.38 -1.92 -8.24
C ALA A 111 23.14 -2.20 -6.75
N VAL A 112 22.70 -1.19 -5.98
CA VAL A 112 22.31 -1.37 -4.59
C VAL A 112 21.10 -2.30 -4.49
N PHE A 113 20.05 -2.07 -5.28
CA PHE A 113 18.84 -2.90 -5.28
C PHE A 113 19.17 -4.37 -5.57
N ALA A 114 19.94 -4.64 -6.62
CA ALA A 114 20.33 -6.00 -6.98
C ALA A 114 21.12 -6.69 -5.87
N ARG A 115 22.03 -5.97 -5.21
CA ARG A 115 22.82 -6.48 -4.08
C ARG A 115 21.95 -6.81 -2.87
N GLU A 116 21.01 -5.95 -2.52
CA GLU A 116 20.10 -6.19 -1.39
C GLU A 116 19.14 -7.34 -1.67
N VAL A 117 18.58 -7.44 -2.89
CA VAL A 117 17.77 -8.61 -3.29
C VAL A 117 18.57 -9.91 -3.18
N LYS A 118 19.84 -9.91 -3.58
CA LYS A 118 20.72 -11.08 -3.44
C LYS A 118 20.95 -11.45 -1.97
N LYS A 119 21.13 -10.48 -1.08
CA LYS A 119 21.23 -10.73 0.38
C LYS A 119 19.94 -11.34 0.92
N LEU A 120 18.78 -10.80 0.55
CA LEU A 120 17.48 -11.36 0.95
C LEU A 120 17.35 -12.84 0.53
N GLN A 121 17.74 -13.17 -0.71
CA GLN A 121 17.73 -14.55 -1.18
C GLN A 121 18.64 -15.48 -0.36
N GLN A 122 19.82 -15.00 0.06
CA GLN A 122 20.73 -15.76 0.93
C GLN A 122 20.12 -16.01 2.32
N GLU A 123 19.27 -15.11 2.79
CA GLU A 123 18.55 -15.22 4.07
C GLU A 123 17.22 -15.98 3.98
N GLN A 124 17.02 -16.77 2.92
CA GLN A 124 15.80 -17.59 2.70
C GLN A 124 14.53 -16.80 2.38
N PHE A 125 14.66 -15.53 1.98
CA PHE A 125 13.56 -14.81 1.33
C PHE A 125 13.44 -15.27 -0.13
N LYS A 126 12.21 -15.28 -0.62
CA LYS A 126 11.84 -15.52 -2.02
C LYS A 126 11.14 -14.26 -2.54
N PRO A 127 11.90 -13.29 -3.08
CA PRO A 127 11.34 -12.14 -3.78
C PRO A 127 10.44 -12.60 -4.91
N ALA A 128 9.23 -12.04 -4.97
CA ALA A 128 8.28 -12.28 -6.04
C ALA A 128 8.29 -11.13 -7.04
N GLU A 129 8.43 -9.90 -6.55
CA GLU A 129 8.37 -8.69 -7.36
C GLU A 129 9.25 -7.60 -6.74
N GLN A 130 9.85 -6.79 -7.60
CA GLN A 130 10.55 -5.56 -7.25
C GLN A 130 10.00 -4.42 -8.12
N LEU A 131 9.64 -3.31 -7.49
CA LEU A 131 9.06 -2.14 -8.15
C LEU A 131 9.79 -0.88 -7.67
N THR A 132 10.17 0.02 -8.58
CA THR A 132 10.67 1.36 -8.21
C THR A 132 9.53 2.27 -7.78
N LEU A 133 9.79 3.24 -6.91
CA LEU A 133 8.73 4.14 -6.40
C LEU A 133 8.63 5.47 -7.15
N GLU A 134 9.19 5.55 -8.34
CA GLU A 134 9.01 6.70 -9.23
C GLU A 134 7.54 6.79 -9.67
N PRO A 135 6.95 8.01 -9.78
CA PRO A 135 7.57 9.32 -9.61
C PRO A 135 7.51 9.87 -8.17
N TYR A 136 7.10 9.07 -7.18
CA TYR A 136 6.83 9.54 -5.82
C TYR A 136 8.12 9.76 -5.02
N GLU A 137 9.04 8.81 -5.12
CA GLU A 137 10.27 8.76 -4.32
C GLU A 137 11.44 8.25 -5.17
N ARG A 138 12.40 9.14 -5.43
CA ARG A 138 13.60 8.84 -6.23
C ARG A 138 14.53 7.88 -5.51
N ASP A 139 15.20 7.01 -6.26
CA ASP A 139 16.19 6.04 -5.77
C ASP A 139 15.65 5.10 -4.66
N HIS A 140 14.33 4.85 -4.69
CA HIS A 140 13.66 3.89 -3.83
C HIS A 140 13.06 2.75 -4.65
N ALA A 141 13.13 1.55 -4.07
CA ALA A 141 12.40 0.38 -4.56
C ALA A 141 11.64 -0.28 -3.41
N VAL A 142 10.57 -1.00 -3.75
CA VAL A 142 9.91 -1.95 -2.86
C VAL A 142 10.10 -3.34 -3.43
N VAL A 143 10.46 -4.28 -2.56
CA VAL A 143 10.57 -5.70 -2.86
C VAL A 143 9.53 -6.42 -2.02
N VAL A 144 8.72 -7.24 -2.66
CA VAL A 144 7.69 -8.04 -2.00
C VAL A 144 7.90 -9.52 -2.28
N GLY A 145 7.41 -10.38 -1.39
CA GLY A 145 7.49 -11.82 -1.60
C GLY A 145 7.18 -12.62 -0.34
N ALA A 146 7.78 -13.81 -0.27
CA ALA A 146 7.56 -14.75 0.82
C ALA A 146 8.86 -15.16 1.52
N TYR A 147 8.78 -15.42 2.81
CA TYR A 147 9.86 -15.81 3.71
C TYR A 147 9.66 -17.24 4.17
N ARG A 148 10.73 -18.06 4.12
CA ARG A 148 10.71 -19.46 4.59
C ARG A 148 9.56 -20.31 4.03
N VAL A 149 9.22 -20.11 2.76
CA VAL A 149 8.17 -20.92 2.10
C VAL A 149 8.61 -22.39 2.13
N PRO A 150 7.81 -23.31 2.73
CA PRO A 150 8.10 -24.74 2.73
C PRO A 150 8.37 -25.22 1.30
N LYS A 151 9.37 -26.07 1.11
CA LYS A 151 9.57 -26.72 -0.18
C LYS A 151 8.34 -27.62 -0.43
N LYS A 152 7.59 -27.40 -1.50
CA LYS A 152 6.55 -28.35 -1.93
C LYS A 152 7.23 -29.71 -2.12
N GLU A 153 6.79 -30.72 -1.38
CA GLU A 153 7.17 -32.10 -1.66
C GLU A 153 6.71 -32.44 -3.07
N LYS A 154 7.64 -32.94 -3.89
CA LYS A 154 7.30 -33.47 -5.21
C LYS A 154 6.49 -34.75 -4.96
N LYS A 155 5.18 -34.71 -5.23
CA LYS A 155 4.39 -35.92 -5.45
C LYS A 155 4.82 -36.59 -6.74
#